data_AF-A0A671RMD9-F1
#
_entry.id   AF-A0A671RMD9-F1
#
_cell.length_a   1.000
_cell.length_b   1.000
_cell.length_c   1.000
_cell.angle_alpha   90.00
_cell.angle_beta   90.00
_cell.angle_gamma   90.00
#
_symmetry.space_group_name_H-M   'P 1'
#
loop_
_entity.id
_entity.type
_entity.pdbx_description
1 polymer ?
#
loop_
_entity_poly.entity_id
_entity_poly.type
_entity_poly.pdbx_seq_one_letter_code
_entity_poly.pdbx_strand_id
1 'polypeptide(L)'
;MDKLKSLLSFTQKQQTNLGFGLICPCNDWNFVYGNVCLLVPALALLISSYMLSNKTWKLFTGLCLRKSKLFRFNYAIGFLCVFLQITTTAVALLRGVYFECSMTGANITLFRRNLCNEKFPHCRTELEKFPCDGTAIPQSERVAVLSIIRAESQVLGWILIGSVMTFTFLLTCTARCYSPISYMQLKFWRMYTQKESEFLDNYTAQHAEKLAKRNISSFFDLTKPIPMKSPPRQAWEKISSFYKFRSMDQYYSILHKHVCTCEDLENPVVRPSVRSENDFSNPAALAFVDEGKLVL
;
A
#
# COMPACT_ATOMS: atom_id res chain seq x y z
N MET A 1 -15.83 -1.61 -7.29
CA MET A 1 -16.11 -0.23 -6.82
C MET A 1 -16.66 -0.19 -5.40
N ASP A 2 -17.43 -1.19 -4.96
CA ASP A 2 -18.25 -1.05 -3.75
C ASP A 2 -17.45 -0.98 -2.45
N LYS A 3 -16.28 -1.63 -2.37
CA LYS A 3 -15.40 -1.51 -1.20
C LYS A 3 -14.69 -0.15 -1.13
N LEU A 4 -14.32 0.44 -2.27
CA LEU A 4 -13.73 1.77 -2.34
C LEU A 4 -14.80 2.84 -2.06
N LYS A 5 -16.00 2.67 -2.61
CA LYS A 5 -17.17 3.52 -2.33
C LYS A 5 -17.62 3.39 -0.88
N SER A 6 -17.48 2.20 -0.28
CA SER A 6 -17.72 1.96 1.15
C SER A 6 -16.62 2.54 2.04
N LEU A 7 -15.36 2.54 1.62
CA LEU A 7 -14.27 3.19 2.34
C LEU A 7 -14.36 4.71 2.24
N LEU A 8 -14.62 5.25 1.04
CA LEU A 8 -14.87 6.66 0.81
C LEU A 8 -16.14 7.12 1.53
N SER A 9 -17.21 6.34 1.49
CA SER A 9 -18.42 6.64 2.27
C SER A 9 -18.17 6.47 3.76
N PHE A 10 -17.34 5.54 4.22
CA PHE A 10 -16.97 5.44 5.63
C PHE A 10 -16.13 6.62 6.07
N THR A 11 -15.13 7.05 5.30
CA THR A 11 -14.34 8.26 5.61
C THR A 11 -15.20 9.52 5.54
N GLN A 12 -16.10 9.62 4.55
CA GLN A 12 -16.99 10.78 4.39
C GLN A 12 -18.15 10.80 5.40
N LYS A 13 -18.62 9.62 5.85
CA LYS A 13 -19.62 9.44 6.91
C LYS A 13 -19.00 9.58 8.30
N GLN A 14 -17.73 9.20 8.48
CA GLN A 14 -16.93 9.56 9.65
C GLN A 14 -16.74 11.08 9.72
N GLN A 15 -16.66 11.76 8.59
CA GLN A 15 -16.59 13.23 8.49
C GLN A 15 -17.92 13.96 8.75
N THR A 16 -19.08 13.30 8.58
CA THR A 16 -20.41 13.95 8.60
C THR A 16 -21.39 13.44 9.66
N ASN A 17 -21.20 12.26 10.26
CA ASN A 17 -22.24 11.64 11.10
C ASN A 17 -21.77 10.91 12.39
N LEU A 18 -20.47 10.88 12.69
CA LEU A 18 -20.02 10.56 14.04
C LEU A 18 -19.58 11.85 14.71
N GLY A 19 -20.00 12.07 15.96
CA GLY A 19 -19.63 13.21 16.82
C GLY A 19 -18.14 13.34 17.16
N PHE A 20 -17.23 12.94 16.26
CA PHE A 20 -15.85 13.42 16.20
C PHE A 20 -15.78 14.71 15.39
N GLY A 21 -16.62 15.70 15.73
CA GLY A 21 -16.30 17.07 15.37
C GLY A 21 -14.95 17.36 16.01
N LEU A 22 -13.92 17.61 15.21
CA LEU A 22 -12.61 17.99 15.74
C LEU A 22 -12.80 19.31 16.49
N ILE A 23 -12.92 19.23 17.81
CA ILE A 23 -12.89 20.40 18.68
C ILE A 23 -11.41 20.67 18.93
N CYS A 24 -10.91 21.75 18.34
CA CYS A 24 -9.54 22.18 18.58
C CYS A 24 -9.41 22.63 20.05
N PRO A 25 -8.36 22.21 20.79
CA PRO A 25 -8.25 22.51 22.23
C PRO A 25 -7.99 24.00 22.55
N CYS A 26 -7.59 24.78 21.54
CA CYS A 26 -7.31 26.21 21.62
C CYS A 26 -6.27 26.60 22.67
N ASN A 27 -5.18 25.85 22.66
CA ASN A 27 -3.99 26.07 23.48
C ASN A 27 -2.74 25.66 22.67
N ASP A 28 -1.57 25.64 23.31
CA ASP A 28 -0.30 25.23 22.69
C ASP A 28 -0.32 23.80 22.08
N TRP A 29 -1.29 22.96 22.45
CA TRP A 29 -1.44 21.59 21.90
C TRP A 29 -2.14 21.54 20.54
N ASN A 30 -2.65 22.67 20.04
CA ASN A 30 -3.31 22.77 18.74
C ASN A 30 -2.50 22.12 17.59
N PHE A 31 -1.19 22.40 17.54
CA PHE A 31 -0.31 21.85 16.51
C PHE A 31 -0.22 20.32 16.58
N VAL A 32 0.05 19.78 17.77
CA VAL A 32 0.19 18.33 17.98
C VAL A 32 -1.13 17.63 17.69
N TYR A 33 -2.23 18.14 18.23
CA TYR A 33 -3.55 17.56 18.05
C TYR A 33 -3.98 17.54 16.58
N GLY A 34 -3.83 18.68 15.88
CA GLY A 34 -4.14 18.78 14.45
C GLY A 34 -3.31 17.81 13.60
N ASN A 35 -1.99 17.71 13.85
CA ASN A 35 -1.11 16.79 13.13
C ASN A 35 -1.43 15.32 13.40
N VAL A 36 -1.72 14.95 14.66
CA VAL A 36 -2.09 13.57 15.01
C VAL A 36 -3.37 13.17 14.30
N CYS A 37 -4.40 14.02 14.33
CA CYS A 37 -5.66 13.77 13.64
C CYS A 37 -5.52 13.72 12.11
N LEU A 38 -4.50 14.36 11.53
CA LEU A 38 -4.19 14.30 10.11
C LEU A 38 -3.37 13.04 9.73
N LEU A 39 -2.34 12.70 10.52
CA LEU A 39 -1.36 11.67 10.20
C LEU A 39 -1.77 10.26 10.65
N VAL A 40 -2.42 10.12 11.80
CA VAL A 40 -2.77 8.78 12.34
C VAL A 40 -3.77 8.03 11.45
N PRO A 41 -4.86 8.64 10.95
CA PRO A 41 -5.75 7.98 10.01
C PRO A 41 -5.03 7.55 8.72
N ALA A 42 -4.12 8.38 8.21
CA ALA A 42 -3.30 8.04 7.06
C ALA A 42 -2.38 6.83 7.36
N LEU A 43 -1.72 6.80 8.52
CA LEU A 43 -0.89 5.67 8.91
C LEU A 43 -1.70 4.38 9.11
N ALA A 44 -2.89 4.45 9.68
CA ALA A 44 -3.77 3.29 9.87
C ALA A 44 -4.21 2.69 8.52
N LEU A 45 -4.55 3.55 7.55
CA LEU A 45 -4.86 3.13 6.19
C LEU A 45 -3.63 2.54 5.50
N LEU A 46 -2.42 3.08 5.75
CA LEU A 46 -1.15 2.56 5.23
C LEU A 46 -0.95 1.14 5.68
N ILE A 47 -1.00 0.90 6.99
CA ILE A 47 -0.82 -0.43 7.58
C ILE A 47 -1.88 -1.39 7.05
N SER A 48 -3.14 -0.96 7.01
CA SER A 48 -4.25 -1.77 6.47
C SER A 48 -4.03 -2.15 5.00
N SER A 49 -3.51 -1.23 4.18
CA SER A 49 -3.19 -1.48 2.77
C SER A 49 -2.08 -2.54 2.63
N TYR A 50 -1.04 -2.49 3.48
CA TYR A 50 0.00 -3.50 3.50
C TYR A 50 -0.53 -4.88 3.91
N MET A 51 -1.40 -4.92 4.94
CA MET A 51 -2.01 -6.15 5.45
C MET A 51 -2.94 -6.82 4.43
N LEU A 52 -3.60 -6.06 3.56
CA LEU A 52 -4.49 -6.62 2.52
C LEU A 52 -3.73 -7.08 1.27
N SER A 53 -2.45 -6.75 1.13
CA SER A 53 -1.66 -7.10 -0.06
C SER A 53 -1.07 -8.51 0.04
N ASN A 54 -1.55 -9.41 -0.81
CA ASN A 54 -0.98 -10.77 -0.95
C ASN A 54 0.51 -10.75 -1.32
N LYS A 55 0.98 -9.69 -2.00
CA LYS A 55 2.41 -9.52 -2.32
C LYS A 55 3.24 -9.27 -1.05
N THR A 56 2.72 -8.53 -0.08
CA THR A 56 3.36 -8.31 1.23
C THR A 56 3.54 -9.63 1.95
N TRP A 57 2.49 -10.44 2.07
CA TRP A 57 2.59 -11.74 2.74
C TRP A 57 3.51 -12.71 2.03
N LYS A 58 3.52 -12.74 0.69
CA LYS A 58 4.51 -13.53 -0.08
C LYS A 58 5.95 -13.10 0.23
N LEU A 59 6.20 -11.81 0.48
CA LEU A 59 7.51 -11.32 0.90
C LEU A 59 7.85 -11.76 2.31
N PHE A 60 6.94 -11.55 3.27
CA PHE A 60 7.19 -11.74 4.70
C PHE A 60 7.17 -13.20 5.16
N THR A 61 6.41 -14.08 4.48
CA THR A 61 6.27 -15.49 4.87
C THR A 61 7.60 -16.24 4.70
N GLY A 62 8.14 -16.75 5.80
CA GLY A 62 9.37 -17.56 5.81
C GLY A 62 10.69 -16.78 5.99
N LEU A 63 10.67 -15.45 6.20
CA LEU A 63 11.89 -14.65 6.43
C LEU A 63 12.69 -15.07 7.68
N CYS A 64 12.00 -15.35 8.80
CA CYS A 64 12.68 -15.70 10.06
C CYS A 64 13.32 -17.11 10.03
N LEU A 65 12.82 -18.00 9.17
CA LEU A 65 13.34 -19.35 8.99
C LEU A 65 14.38 -19.44 7.87
N ARG A 66 14.29 -18.56 6.87
CA ARG A 66 15.18 -18.52 5.71
C ARG A 66 16.32 -17.54 5.99
N LYS A 67 17.44 -18.03 6.55
CA LYS A 67 18.71 -17.28 6.65
C LYS A 67 19.20 -16.88 5.24
N SER A 68 18.68 -15.78 4.70
CA SER A 68 19.08 -15.26 3.39
C SER A 68 19.21 -13.74 3.46
N LYS A 69 20.26 -13.24 2.81
CA LYS A 69 20.68 -11.83 2.67
C LYS A 69 19.68 -11.01 1.83
N LEU A 70 18.40 -11.04 2.17
CA LEU A 70 17.33 -10.34 1.45
C LEU A 70 17.14 -8.88 1.92
N PHE A 71 18.18 -8.26 2.47
CA PHE A 71 18.11 -6.90 3.02
C PHE A 71 18.25 -5.78 1.98
N ARG A 72 18.37 -6.10 0.68
CA ARG A 72 18.72 -5.11 -0.36
C ARG A 72 17.65 -4.80 -1.42
N PHE A 73 16.39 -5.20 -1.23
CA PHE A 73 15.38 -4.98 -2.27
C PHE A 73 14.01 -4.48 -1.77
N ASN A 74 13.99 -3.49 -0.87
CA ASN A 74 12.73 -2.97 -0.30
C ASN A 74 12.44 -1.48 -0.52
N TYR A 75 13.12 -0.79 -1.44
CA TYR A 75 12.79 0.63 -1.71
C TYR A 75 11.60 0.81 -2.65
N ALA A 76 11.41 -0.07 -3.64
CA ALA A 76 10.34 0.09 -4.64
C ALA A 76 8.94 -0.25 -4.11
N ILE A 77 8.84 -1.21 -3.18
CA ILE A 77 7.57 -1.63 -2.55
C ILE A 77 7.06 -0.53 -1.61
N GLY A 78 7.98 0.12 -0.89
CA GLY A 78 7.67 1.27 -0.05
C GLY A 78 7.10 2.43 -0.86
N PHE A 79 7.73 2.74 -2.01
CA PHE A 79 7.40 3.94 -2.78
C PHE A 79 5.96 3.94 -3.32
N LEU A 80 5.52 2.86 -3.98
CA LEU A 80 4.18 2.82 -4.62
C LEU A 80 3.03 2.85 -3.62
N CYS A 81 3.19 2.19 -2.46
CA CYS A 81 2.17 2.16 -1.41
C CYS A 81 2.12 3.46 -0.60
N VAL A 82 3.24 4.20 -0.50
CA VAL A 82 3.25 5.57 0.04
C VAL A 82 2.37 6.49 -0.82
N PHE A 83 2.34 6.35 -2.15
CA PHE A 83 1.48 7.19 -3.01
C PHE A 83 -0.01 6.99 -2.79
N LEU A 84 -0.46 5.76 -2.51
CA LEU A 84 -1.88 5.48 -2.15
C LEU A 84 -2.28 6.09 -0.80
N GLN A 85 -1.31 6.49 0.03
CA GLN A 85 -1.53 7.12 1.33
C GLN A 85 -1.44 8.64 1.26
N ILE A 86 -0.70 9.17 0.28
CA ILE A 86 -0.71 10.60 0.01
C ILE A 86 -2.10 11.04 -0.49
N THR A 87 -2.81 10.20 -1.25
CA THR A 87 -4.16 10.55 -1.73
C THR A 87 -5.19 10.65 -0.60
N THR A 88 -5.11 9.84 0.45
CA THR A 88 -6.02 9.91 1.59
C THR A 88 -5.73 11.14 2.47
N THR A 89 -4.45 11.49 2.64
CA THR A 89 -4.01 12.71 3.32
C THR A 89 -4.48 13.97 2.57
N ALA A 90 -4.46 13.94 1.23
CA ALA A 90 -4.96 15.03 0.40
C ALA A 90 -6.47 15.30 0.59
N VAL A 91 -7.29 14.25 0.77
CA VAL A 91 -8.72 14.43 1.06
C VAL A 91 -8.96 15.13 2.40
N ALA A 92 -8.14 14.84 3.42
CA ALA A 92 -8.22 15.52 4.71
C ALA A 92 -7.82 17.01 4.62
N LEU A 93 -6.80 17.32 3.80
CA LEU A 93 -6.36 18.70 3.50
C LEU A 93 -7.42 19.51 2.76
N LEU A 94 -8.23 18.91 1.88
CA LEU A 94 -9.28 19.63 1.15
C LEU A 94 -10.39 20.17 2.07
N ARG A 95 -10.67 19.51 3.20
CA ARG A 95 -11.65 20.02 4.19
C ARG A 95 -11.11 21.17 5.04
N GLY A 96 -9.79 21.30 5.19
CA GLY A 96 -9.14 22.42 5.90
C GLY A 96 -9.20 22.36 7.43
N VAL A 97 -10.19 21.70 8.03
CA VAL A 97 -10.43 21.75 9.49
C VAL A 97 -9.24 21.23 10.33
N TYR A 98 -8.60 20.13 9.91
CA TYR A 98 -7.42 19.59 10.61
C TYR A 98 -6.19 20.50 10.45
N PHE A 99 -6.05 21.10 9.27
CA PHE A 99 -4.97 22.01 8.94
C PHE A 99 -5.13 23.35 9.66
N GLU A 100 -6.35 23.85 9.81
CA GLU A 100 -6.69 25.04 10.61
C GLU A 100 -6.25 24.88 12.08
N CYS A 101 -6.61 23.77 12.72
CA CYS A 101 -6.19 23.51 14.10
C CYS A 101 -4.66 23.32 14.20
N SER A 102 -4.04 22.64 13.22
CA SER A 102 -2.58 22.48 13.22
C SER A 102 -1.85 23.82 13.07
N MET A 103 -2.22 24.65 12.09
CA MET A 103 -1.50 25.89 11.76
C MET A 103 -1.70 26.99 12.79
N THR A 104 -2.85 27.02 13.48
CA THR A 104 -3.08 28.00 14.54
C THR A 104 -2.21 27.77 15.78
N GLY A 105 -1.77 26.54 16.03
CA GLY A 105 -0.78 26.21 17.07
C GLY A 105 0.67 26.21 16.59
N ALA A 106 0.95 26.47 15.31
CA ALA A 106 2.30 26.39 14.76
C ALA A 106 3.13 27.62 15.17
N ASN A 107 4.20 27.42 15.94
CA ASN A 107 5.11 28.49 16.33
C ASN A 107 6.13 28.83 15.22
N ILE A 108 5.64 29.10 14.01
CA ILE A 108 6.46 29.49 12.86
C ILE A 108 6.35 31.00 12.68
N THR A 109 7.38 31.73 13.09
CA THR A 109 7.40 33.20 13.11
C THR A 109 7.18 33.83 11.73
N LEU A 110 7.74 33.23 10.67
CA LEU A 110 7.58 33.69 9.29
C LEU A 110 6.15 33.52 8.80
N PHE A 111 5.54 32.37 9.07
CA PHE A 111 4.14 32.08 8.74
C PHE A 111 3.20 33.06 9.45
N ARG A 112 3.37 33.22 10.77
CA ARG A 112 2.57 34.14 11.57
C ARG A 112 2.70 35.60 11.12
N ARG A 113 3.89 36.02 10.68
CA ARG A 113 4.13 37.39 10.18
C ARG A 113 3.44 37.64 8.84
N ASN A 114 3.45 36.65 7.93
CA ASN A 114 2.79 36.77 6.63
C ASN A 114 1.27 36.67 6.72
N LEU A 115 0.77 35.85 7.66
CA LEU A 115 -0.65 35.66 7.90
C LEU A 115 -1.27 36.86 8.66
N CYS A 116 -0.60 37.34 9.70
CA CYS A 116 -1.10 38.39 10.57
C CYS A 116 -0.53 39.77 10.18
N ASN A 117 -1.25 40.46 9.30
CA ASN A 117 -1.01 41.87 8.97
C ASN A 117 -1.32 42.80 10.16
N GLU A 118 -0.89 44.07 10.09
CA GLU A 118 -1.19 45.09 11.12
C GLU A 118 -2.70 45.29 11.36
N LYS A 119 -3.52 44.89 10.39
CA LYS A 119 -4.98 44.88 10.47
C LYS A 119 -5.55 43.88 11.49
N PHE A 120 -4.75 42.90 11.92
CA PHE A 120 -5.17 41.79 12.79
C PHE A 120 -4.26 41.69 14.02
N PRO A 121 -4.44 42.57 15.02
CA PRO A 121 -3.56 42.63 16.18
C PRO A 121 -3.64 41.37 17.06
N HIS A 122 -4.84 40.79 17.21
CA HIS A 122 -5.06 39.58 18.03
C HIS A 122 -4.44 38.33 17.38
N CYS A 123 -4.34 38.31 16.06
CA CYS A 123 -3.72 37.22 15.30
C CYS A 123 -2.26 36.97 15.70
N ARG A 124 -1.49 38.01 16.10
CA ARG A 124 -0.07 37.82 16.46
C ARG A 124 0.14 37.16 17.82
N THR A 125 -0.73 37.44 18.78
CA THR A 125 -0.56 37.01 20.17
C THR A 125 -1.43 35.83 20.54
N GLU A 126 -2.61 35.67 19.92
CA GLU A 126 -3.63 34.70 20.32
C GLU A 126 -4.11 33.79 19.17
N LEU A 127 -3.25 33.51 18.18
CA LEU A 127 -3.61 32.73 16.98
C LEU A 127 -4.26 31.37 17.32
N GLU A 128 -3.78 30.71 18.37
CA GLU A 128 -4.29 29.43 18.87
C GLU A 128 -5.76 29.45 19.29
N LYS A 129 -6.31 30.63 19.62
CA LYS A 129 -7.70 30.79 20.07
C LYS A 129 -8.68 31.02 18.91
N PHE A 130 -8.19 31.25 17.70
CA PHE A 130 -9.04 31.54 16.52
C PHE A 130 -10.03 30.41 16.17
N PRO A 131 -9.68 29.11 16.30
CA PRO A 131 -10.63 28.04 16.00
C PRO A 131 -11.80 27.90 16.99
N CYS A 132 -11.78 28.57 18.16
CA CYS A 132 -12.77 28.39 19.22
C CYS A 132 -13.70 29.58 19.41
N ASP A 133 -15.00 29.32 19.55
CA ASP A 133 -16.03 30.31 19.86
C ASP A 133 -15.93 30.85 21.30
N GLY A 134 -16.37 32.10 21.51
CA GLY A 134 -16.42 32.74 22.84
C GLY A 134 -15.16 33.48 23.29
N THR A 135 -14.28 33.86 22.37
CA THR A 135 -13.06 34.63 22.67
C THR A 135 -13.29 36.14 22.50
N ALA A 136 -12.43 36.98 23.09
CA ALA A 136 -12.49 38.44 22.93
C ALA A 136 -12.15 38.94 21.50
N ILE A 137 -11.91 38.01 20.57
CA ILE A 137 -11.48 38.28 19.19
C ILE A 137 -12.72 38.60 18.32
N PRO A 138 -12.70 39.69 17.55
CA PRO A 138 -13.79 40.01 16.62
C PRO A 138 -14.08 38.87 15.64
N GLN A 139 -15.35 38.54 15.45
CA GLN A 139 -15.76 37.46 14.53
C GLN A 139 -15.30 37.70 13.09
N SER A 140 -15.26 38.97 12.65
CA SER A 140 -14.78 39.37 11.33
C SER A 140 -13.29 39.10 11.13
N GLU A 141 -12.46 39.37 12.15
CA GLU A 141 -11.02 39.07 12.16
C GLU A 141 -10.79 37.55 12.11
N ARG A 142 -11.54 36.81 12.93
CA ARG A 142 -11.44 35.35 12.99
C ARG A 142 -11.75 34.70 11.65
N VAL A 143 -12.89 35.03 11.05
CA VAL A 143 -13.32 34.44 9.78
C VAL A 143 -12.34 34.79 8.66
N ALA A 144 -11.82 36.03 8.64
CA ALA A 144 -10.83 36.45 7.67
C ALA A 144 -9.55 35.59 7.77
N VAL A 145 -8.96 35.48 8.96
CA VAL A 145 -7.71 34.71 9.17
C VAL A 145 -7.91 33.22 8.89
N LEU A 146 -8.98 32.61 9.41
CA LEU A 146 -9.27 31.19 9.16
C LEU A 146 -9.53 30.90 7.68
N SER A 147 -10.16 31.83 6.95
CA SER A 147 -10.38 31.66 5.50
C SER A 147 -9.07 31.62 4.70
N ILE A 148 -8.05 32.37 5.12
CA ILE A 148 -6.72 32.35 4.49
C ILE A 148 -6.05 30.99 4.74
N ILE A 149 -6.04 30.52 5.99
CA ILE A 149 -5.47 29.21 6.35
C ILE A 149 -6.18 28.07 5.59
N ARG A 150 -7.50 28.15 5.47
CA ARG A 150 -8.30 27.19 4.71
C ARG A 150 -7.96 27.21 3.22
N ALA A 151 -7.79 28.39 2.63
CA ALA A 151 -7.39 28.53 1.23
C ALA A 151 -6.00 27.92 0.98
N GLU A 152 -5.03 28.17 1.87
CA GLU A 152 -3.71 27.55 1.79
C GLU A 152 -3.78 26.03 1.89
N SER A 153 -4.60 25.50 2.81
CA SER A 153 -4.86 24.06 2.93
C SER A 153 -5.37 23.45 1.63
N GLN A 154 -6.31 24.12 0.96
CA GLN A 154 -6.89 23.65 -0.30
C GLN A 154 -5.88 23.71 -1.44
N VAL A 155 -5.10 24.78 -1.54
CA VAL A 155 -4.04 24.93 -2.55
C VAL A 155 -2.97 23.85 -2.36
N LEU A 156 -2.50 23.63 -1.12
CA LEU A 156 -1.56 22.56 -0.80
C LEU A 156 -2.14 21.18 -1.11
N GLY A 157 -3.42 20.96 -0.81
CA GLY A 157 -4.14 19.73 -1.16
C GLY A 157 -4.13 19.47 -2.67
N TRP A 158 -4.45 20.48 -3.49
CA TRP A 158 -4.44 20.35 -4.96
C TRP A 158 -3.04 20.16 -5.54
N ILE A 159 -2.03 20.88 -5.03
CA ILE A 159 -0.62 20.70 -5.43
C ILE A 159 -0.15 19.28 -5.09
N LEU A 160 -0.53 18.76 -3.93
CA LEU A 160 -0.20 17.40 -3.52
C LEU A 160 -0.85 16.36 -4.44
N ILE A 161 -2.13 16.53 -4.78
CA ILE A 161 -2.83 15.63 -5.73
C ILE A 161 -2.15 15.67 -7.10
N GLY A 162 -1.93 16.88 -7.65
CA GLY A 162 -1.31 17.05 -8.95
C GLY A 162 0.09 16.42 -9.01
N SER A 163 0.93 16.69 -8.01
CA SER A 163 2.29 16.14 -7.93
C SER A 163 2.31 14.61 -7.85
N VAL A 164 1.45 14.00 -7.04
CA VAL A 164 1.31 12.53 -6.96
C VAL A 164 0.86 11.93 -8.29
N MET A 165 -0.13 12.54 -8.95
CA MET A 165 -0.63 12.05 -10.23
C MET A 165 0.46 12.13 -11.31
N THR A 166 1.12 13.27 -11.45
CA THR A 166 2.20 13.46 -12.41
C THR A 166 3.36 12.51 -12.13
N PHE A 167 3.78 12.37 -10.87
CA PHE A 167 4.88 11.47 -10.51
C PHE A 167 4.55 10.00 -10.81
N THR A 168 3.33 9.56 -10.47
CA THR A 168 2.86 8.19 -10.76
C THR A 168 2.80 7.92 -12.27
N PHE A 169 2.34 8.91 -13.04
CA PHE A 169 2.32 8.84 -14.50
C PHE A 169 3.74 8.70 -15.06
N LEU A 170 4.67 9.57 -14.63
CA LEU A 170 6.07 9.52 -15.07
C LEU A 170 6.71 8.17 -14.73
N LEU A 171 6.58 7.69 -13.50
CA LEU A 171 7.08 6.37 -13.10
C LEU A 171 6.52 5.25 -13.97
N THR A 172 5.21 5.29 -14.25
CA THR A 172 4.54 4.31 -15.10
C THR A 172 5.10 4.36 -16.52
N CYS A 173 5.21 5.55 -17.11
CA CYS A 173 5.80 5.74 -18.43
C CYS A 173 7.24 5.21 -18.48
N THR A 174 8.09 5.61 -17.54
CA THR A 174 9.48 5.15 -17.43
C THR A 174 9.55 3.63 -17.32
N ALA A 175 8.77 3.01 -16.43
CA ALA A 175 8.76 1.56 -16.24
C ALA A 175 8.27 0.81 -17.50
N ARG A 176 7.33 1.37 -18.25
CA ARG A 176 6.86 0.80 -19.53
C ARG A 176 7.87 0.99 -20.65
N CYS A 177 8.55 2.13 -20.72
CA CYS A 177 9.59 2.41 -21.72
C CYS A 177 10.82 1.53 -21.54
N TYR A 178 11.23 1.23 -20.30
CA TYR A 178 12.33 0.32 -20.00
C TYR A 178 11.92 -1.17 -19.97
N SER A 179 10.67 -1.49 -20.35
CA SER A 179 10.20 -2.87 -20.41
C SER A 179 10.94 -3.62 -21.54
N PRO A 180 11.66 -4.73 -21.26
CA PRO A 180 12.25 -5.55 -22.30
C PRO A 180 11.23 -6.36 -23.12
N ILE A 181 9.93 -6.23 -22.83
CA ILE A 181 8.84 -7.06 -23.37
C ILE A 181 7.82 -6.19 -24.10
N SER A 182 7.34 -6.69 -25.25
CA SER A 182 6.25 -6.08 -26.02
C SER A 182 4.94 -6.00 -25.22
N TYR A 183 4.12 -4.97 -25.49
CA TYR A 183 2.84 -4.75 -24.83
C TYR A 183 1.89 -5.96 -24.90
N MET A 184 1.79 -6.61 -26.06
CA MET A 184 0.90 -7.77 -26.24
C MET A 184 1.37 -8.98 -25.43
N GLN A 185 2.68 -9.23 -25.40
CA GLN A 185 3.27 -10.31 -24.60
C GLN A 185 3.09 -10.05 -23.11
N LEU A 186 3.22 -8.79 -22.67
CA LEU A 186 2.92 -8.41 -21.30
C LEU A 186 1.44 -8.61 -20.94
N LYS A 187 0.51 -8.28 -21.86
CA LYS A 187 -0.93 -8.51 -21.69
C LYS A 187 -1.25 -10.00 -21.55
N PHE A 188 -0.67 -10.83 -22.42
CA PHE A 188 -0.81 -12.28 -22.35
C PHE A 188 -0.29 -12.82 -21.02
N TRP A 189 0.90 -12.40 -20.60
CA TRP A 189 1.50 -12.84 -19.36
C TRP A 189 0.64 -12.50 -18.13
N ARG A 190 0.04 -11.31 -18.07
CA ARG A 190 -0.93 -10.98 -17.00
C ARG A 190 -2.08 -11.96 -16.94
N MET A 191 -2.69 -12.25 -18.10
CA MET A 191 -3.82 -13.19 -18.19
C MET A 191 -3.40 -14.60 -17.78
N TYR A 192 -2.22 -15.06 -18.24
CA TYR A 192 -1.66 -16.35 -17.84
C TYR A 192 -1.51 -16.45 -16.33
N THR A 193 -0.88 -15.46 -15.69
CA THR A 193 -0.63 -15.46 -14.25
C THR A 193 -1.93 -15.44 -13.44
N GLN A 194 -2.93 -14.68 -13.90
CA GLN A 194 -4.24 -14.65 -13.27
C GLN A 194 -4.92 -16.02 -13.33
N LYS A 195 -4.93 -16.65 -14.51
CA LYS A 195 -5.56 -17.96 -14.71
C LYS A 195 -4.81 -19.08 -14.01
N GLU A 196 -3.48 -19.03 -13.99
CA GLU A 196 -2.65 -19.97 -13.23
C GLU A 196 -2.99 -19.94 -11.73
N SER A 197 -3.13 -18.75 -11.14
CA SER A 197 -3.52 -18.61 -9.73
C SER A 197 -4.93 -19.18 -9.48
N GLU A 198 -5.90 -18.83 -10.33
CA GLU A 198 -7.29 -19.31 -10.22
C GLU A 198 -7.36 -20.84 -10.28
N PHE A 199 -6.63 -21.46 -11.21
CA PHE A 199 -6.56 -22.91 -11.32
C PHE A 199 -5.81 -23.55 -10.15
N LEU A 200 -4.73 -22.94 -9.68
CA LEU A 200 -3.98 -23.45 -8.54
C LEU A 200 -4.84 -23.43 -7.26
N ASP A 201 -5.59 -22.36 -7.02
CA ASP A 201 -6.46 -22.23 -5.85
C ASP A 201 -7.58 -23.28 -5.89
N ASN A 202 -8.26 -23.43 -7.03
CA ASN A 202 -9.31 -24.43 -7.20
C ASN A 202 -8.78 -25.87 -7.03
N TYR A 203 -7.65 -26.19 -7.66
CA TYR A 203 -7.04 -27.52 -7.55
C TYR A 203 -6.59 -27.83 -6.12
N THR A 204 -5.97 -26.84 -5.45
CA THR A 204 -5.50 -27.00 -4.06
C THR A 204 -6.66 -27.24 -3.10
N ALA A 205 -7.79 -26.52 -3.28
CA ALA A 205 -9.00 -26.73 -2.48
C ALA A 205 -9.56 -28.17 -2.66
N GLN A 206 -9.70 -28.63 -3.90
CA GLN A 206 -10.17 -29.99 -4.19
C GLN A 206 -9.23 -31.08 -3.65
N HIS A 207 -7.91 -30.87 -3.77
CA HIS A 207 -6.91 -31.81 -3.25
C HIS A 207 -6.95 -31.86 -1.72
N ALA A 208 -7.09 -30.71 -1.05
CA ALA A 208 -7.23 -30.63 0.39
C ALA A 208 -8.49 -31.33 0.91
N GLU A 209 -9.63 -31.17 0.22
CA GLU A 209 -10.88 -31.86 0.55
C GLU A 209 -10.72 -33.38 0.48
N LYS A 210 -10.15 -33.90 -0.62
CA LYS A 210 -9.90 -35.33 -0.79
C LYS A 210 -8.97 -35.89 0.29
N LEU A 211 -7.90 -35.16 0.60
CA LEU A 211 -6.95 -35.57 1.64
C LEU A 211 -7.60 -35.58 3.04
N ALA A 212 -8.41 -34.56 3.36
CA ALA A 212 -9.13 -34.49 4.62
C ALA A 212 -10.15 -35.63 4.76
N LYS A 213 -10.97 -35.87 3.71
CA LYS A 213 -11.96 -36.95 3.70
C LYS A 213 -11.32 -38.32 3.89
N ARG A 214 -10.21 -38.60 3.18
CA ARG A 214 -9.42 -39.83 3.35
C ARG A 214 -8.96 -40.03 4.79
N ASN A 215 -8.39 -38.97 5.41
CA ASN A 215 -7.85 -39.04 6.77
C ASN A 215 -8.96 -39.29 7.79
N ILE A 216 -10.08 -38.58 7.66
CA ILE A 216 -11.24 -38.72 8.55
C ILE A 216 -11.82 -40.13 8.45
N SER A 217 -12.06 -40.64 7.23
CA SER A 217 -12.55 -42.02 7.05
C SER A 217 -11.59 -43.05 7.62
N SER A 218 -10.30 -42.97 7.32
CA SER A 218 -9.31 -43.93 7.84
C SER A 218 -9.21 -43.89 9.38
N PHE A 219 -9.39 -42.71 9.98
CA PHE A 219 -9.40 -42.54 11.44
C PHE A 219 -10.61 -43.21 12.10
N PHE A 220 -11.82 -42.99 11.57
CA PHE A 220 -13.04 -43.59 12.12
C PHE A 220 -13.17 -45.10 11.80
N ASP A 221 -12.67 -45.54 10.65
CA ASP A 221 -12.66 -46.95 10.26
C ASP A 221 -11.47 -47.73 10.86
N LEU A 222 -10.56 -47.06 11.59
CA LEU A 222 -9.34 -47.63 12.17
C LEU A 222 -8.45 -48.37 11.15
N THR A 223 -8.45 -47.92 9.89
CA THR A 223 -7.71 -48.53 8.79
C THR A 223 -6.45 -47.75 8.44
N LYS A 224 -5.44 -48.43 7.87
CA LYS A 224 -4.26 -47.75 7.34
C LYS A 224 -4.63 -46.93 6.10
N PRO A 225 -4.18 -45.68 5.99
CA PRO A 225 -4.71 -44.78 4.98
C PRO A 225 -3.97 -44.93 3.65
N ILE A 226 -4.72 -44.93 2.53
CA ILE A 226 -4.19 -45.17 1.17
C ILE A 226 -3.20 -44.07 0.76
N PRO A 227 -1.99 -44.37 0.27
CA PRO A 227 -1.00 -43.34 -0.06
C PRO A 227 -1.50 -42.38 -1.16
N MET A 228 -1.47 -41.08 -0.87
CA MET A 228 -1.85 -40.00 -1.78
C MET A 228 -0.61 -39.13 -2.04
N LYS A 229 -0.21 -39.00 -3.31
CA LYS A 229 0.94 -38.16 -3.67
C LYS A 229 0.59 -36.69 -3.43
N SER A 230 1.46 -35.97 -2.72
CA SER A 230 1.40 -34.52 -2.55
C SER A 230 2.79 -33.95 -2.80
N PRO A 231 2.91 -32.71 -3.33
CA PRO A 231 4.22 -32.14 -3.59
C PRO A 231 5.04 -32.01 -2.30
N PRO A 232 6.34 -32.32 -2.32
CA PRO A 232 7.20 -32.20 -1.15
C PRO A 232 7.39 -30.73 -0.77
N ARG A 233 7.75 -30.47 0.50
CA ARG A 233 7.99 -29.12 1.02
C ARG A 233 8.94 -28.27 0.15
N GLN A 234 9.98 -28.89 -0.39
CA GLN A 234 10.96 -28.21 -1.25
C GLN A 234 10.33 -27.65 -2.54
N ALA A 235 9.36 -28.36 -3.12
CA ALA A 235 8.64 -27.89 -4.31
C ALA A 235 7.79 -26.65 -3.97
N TRP A 236 7.09 -26.67 -2.83
CA TRP A 236 6.31 -25.54 -2.33
C TRP A 236 7.18 -24.30 -2.05
N GLU A 237 8.34 -24.47 -1.42
CA GLU A 237 9.29 -23.38 -1.18
C GLU A 237 9.86 -22.80 -2.48
N LYS A 238 10.09 -23.65 -3.50
CA LYS A 238 10.62 -23.22 -4.80
C LYS A 238 9.60 -22.37 -5.56
N ILE A 239 8.34 -22.82 -5.67
CA ILE A 239 7.29 -22.07 -6.38
C ILE A 239 6.84 -20.79 -5.66
N SER A 240 7.12 -20.69 -4.36
CA SER A 240 6.83 -19.52 -3.53
C SER A 240 7.93 -18.45 -3.56
N SER A 241 9.01 -18.66 -4.31
CA SER A 241 10.07 -17.65 -4.47
C SER A 241 9.61 -16.45 -5.31
N PHE A 242 10.41 -15.38 -5.40
CA PHE A 242 10.11 -14.26 -6.30
C PHE A 242 10.56 -14.56 -7.72
N TYR A 243 9.65 -14.39 -8.68
CA TYR A 243 10.00 -14.54 -10.10
C TYR A 243 10.85 -13.35 -10.54
N LYS A 244 12.03 -13.63 -11.10
CA LYS A 244 12.87 -12.64 -11.79
C LYS A 244 12.86 -12.97 -13.27
N PHE A 245 12.25 -12.09 -14.07
CA PHE A 245 12.31 -12.23 -15.53
C PHE A 245 13.75 -12.05 -16.01
N ARG A 246 14.22 -12.97 -16.83
CA ARG A 246 15.45 -12.84 -17.62
C ARG A 246 15.01 -12.78 -19.08
N SER A 247 15.57 -11.87 -19.87
CA SER A 247 15.20 -11.65 -21.27
C SER A 247 15.31 -12.90 -22.18
N MET A 248 15.95 -13.96 -21.69
CA MET A 248 16.14 -15.24 -22.40
C MET A 248 15.30 -16.41 -21.84
N ASP A 249 14.55 -16.21 -20.75
CA ASP A 249 13.71 -17.27 -20.16
C ASP A 249 12.31 -17.24 -20.80
N GLN A 250 11.91 -18.32 -21.48
CA GLN A 250 10.57 -18.48 -22.10
C GLN A 250 9.42 -18.75 -21.09
N TYR A 251 9.69 -18.62 -19.79
CA TYR A 251 8.75 -18.98 -18.74
C TYR A 251 7.90 -17.78 -18.28
N TYR A 252 6.64 -18.03 -17.97
CA TYR A 252 5.68 -17.00 -17.52
C TYR A 252 5.47 -17.03 -15.99
N SER A 253 5.93 -18.05 -15.29
CA SER A 253 5.83 -18.13 -13.82
C SER A 253 6.94 -19.04 -13.28
N ILE A 254 7.13 -19.03 -11.95
CA ILE A 254 8.04 -19.97 -11.29
C ILE A 254 7.48 -21.38 -11.33
N LEU A 255 6.15 -21.53 -11.25
CA LEU A 255 5.51 -22.83 -11.38
C LEU A 255 5.75 -23.41 -12.77
N HIS A 256 5.54 -22.62 -13.82
CA HIS A 256 5.88 -22.98 -15.21
C HIS A 256 7.36 -23.34 -15.34
N LYS A 257 8.26 -22.50 -14.83
CA LYS A 257 9.70 -22.80 -14.84
C LYS A 257 10.01 -24.09 -14.08
N HIS A 258 9.40 -24.32 -12.94
CA HIS A 258 9.63 -25.51 -12.12
C HIS A 258 9.19 -26.78 -12.83
N VAL A 259 8.01 -26.77 -13.46
CA VAL A 259 7.47 -27.92 -14.20
C VAL A 259 8.34 -28.23 -15.41
N CYS A 260 8.77 -27.23 -16.19
CA CYS A 260 9.58 -27.45 -17.38
C CYS A 260 11.05 -27.78 -17.11
N THR A 261 11.57 -27.50 -15.91
CA THR A 261 12.99 -27.76 -15.55
C THR A 261 13.17 -28.94 -14.59
N CYS A 262 12.08 -29.53 -14.10
CA CYS A 262 12.14 -30.73 -13.28
C CYS A 262 12.11 -31.97 -14.16
N GLU A 263 13.27 -32.59 -14.36
CA GLU A 263 13.37 -33.84 -15.10
C GLU A 263 12.91 -35.08 -14.33
N ASP A 264 12.76 -35.04 -13.00
CA ASP A 264 12.15 -36.16 -12.26
C ASP A 264 11.53 -35.71 -10.91
N LEU A 265 10.20 -35.83 -10.79
CA LEU A 265 9.48 -35.63 -9.52
C LEU A 265 9.58 -36.85 -8.57
N GLU A 266 10.11 -37.98 -9.04
CA GLU A 266 10.15 -39.25 -8.32
C GLU A 266 11.52 -39.59 -7.69
N ASN A 267 12.62 -38.91 -8.07
CA ASN A 267 13.94 -39.18 -7.49
C ASN A 267 14.81 -37.91 -7.38
N PRO A 268 14.92 -37.27 -6.20
CA PRO A 268 15.76 -36.09 -6.01
C PRO A 268 17.22 -36.52 -5.79
N VAL A 269 17.87 -37.09 -6.81
CA VAL A 269 19.32 -37.37 -6.75
C VAL A 269 20.10 -36.15 -7.21
N VAL A 270 20.84 -35.62 -6.24
CA VAL A 270 21.87 -34.57 -6.26
C VAL A 270 22.79 -34.64 -7.50
N ARG A 271 22.98 -33.50 -8.18
CA ARG A 271 24.28 -32.87 -8.56
C ARG A 271 24.10 -31.67 -9.52
N PRO A 272 25.16 -30.87 -9.77
CA PRO A 272 25.91 -30.02 -8.86
C PRO A 272 25.60 -28.53 -9.12
N SER A 273 26.00 -27.68 -8.19
CA SER A 273 26.15 -26.23 -8.32
C SER A 273 26.39 -25.74 -9.77
N VAL A 274 25.35 -25.29 -10.45
CA VAL A 274 25.52 -24.44 -11.65
C VAL A 274 25.81 -23.03 -11.15
N ARG A 275 27.12 -22.77 -11.05
CA ARG A 275 27.80 -21.51 -11.28
C ARG A 275 27.15 -20.27 -10.65
N SER A 276 27.80 -19.78 -9.58
CA SER A 276 27.77 -18.38 -9.18
C SER A 276 28.10 -17.49 -10.38
N GLU A 277 27.08 -17.00 -11.08
CA GLU A 277 27.23 -16.04 -12.16
C GLU A 277 26.60 -14.71 -11.74
N ASN A 278 27.50 -13.85 -11.25
CA ASN A 278 27.42 -12.43 -10.99
C ASN A 278 26.03 -11.76 -11.09
N ASP A 279 25.58 -11.39 -9.90
CA ASP A 279 24.41 -10.60 -9.54
C ASP A 279 24.56 -9.15 -10.05
N PHE A 280 24.31 -8.90 -11.33
CA PHE A 280 24.18 -7.55 -11.88
C PHE A 280 22.80 -7.32 -12.49
N SER A 281 21.98 -6.66 -11.67
CA SER A 281 21.03 -5.58 -12.00
C SER A 281 20.10 -5.78 -13.19
N ASN A 282 18.84 -6.14 -12.89
CA ASN A 282 17.68 -5.36 -13.32
C ASN A 282 16.52 -5.59 -12.31
N PRO A 283 15.95 -4.54 -11.71
CA PRO A 283 14.80 -4.69 -10.82
C PRO A 283 13.59 -5.22 -11.60
N ALA A 284 12.74 -5.97 -10.91
CA ALA A 284 11.43 -6.43 -11.40
C ALA A 284 10.44 -5.26 -11.57
N ALA A 285 10.80 -4.23 -12.34
CA ALA A 285 9.99 -3.04 -12.58
C ALA A 285 8.61 -3.40 -13.18
N LEU A 286 8.51 -4.53 -13.88
CA LEU A 286 7.28 -4.99 -14.53
C LEU A 286 6.28 -5.67 -13.59
N ALA A 287 6.69 -6.09 -12.38
CA ALA A 287 5.78 -6.69 -11.40
C ALA A 287 5.04 -5.65 -10.52
N PHE A 288 5.50 -4.39 -10.54
CA PHE A 288 5.03 -3.33 -9.64
C PHE A 288 4.09 -2.32 -10.29
N VAL A 289 4.00 -2.26 -11.62
CA VAL A 289 3.06 -1.35 -12.31
C VAL A 289 1.64 -1.93 -12.45
N ASP A 290 1.44 -3.20 -12.08
CA ASP A 290 0.11 -3.85 -12.07
C ASP A 290 -0.34 -4.18 -10.64
N GLU A 291 -1.07 -3.24 -10.04
CA GLU A 291 -2.53 -3.30 -10.09
C GLU A 291 -3.09 -1.88 -10.15
N GLY A 292 -3.11 -1.32 -11.36
CA GLY A 292 -4.13 -0.35 -11.76
C GLY A 292 -5.49 -1.01 -11.99
N LYS A 293 -5.78 -2.15 -11.34
CA LYS A 293 -7.15 -2.53 -11.02
C LYS A 293 -7.55 -1.69 -9.81
N LEU A 294 -7.96 -0.46 -10.11
CA LEU A 294 -9.27 -0.07 -9.62
C LEU A 294 -10.17 -1.25 -10.00
N VAL A 295 -10.46 -2.10 -9.01
CA VAL A 295 -11.57 -3.04 -9.10
C VAL A 295 -12.78 -2.14 -9.25
N LEU A 296 -13.09 -1.84 -10.51
CA LEU A 296 -14.26 -1.11 -10.93
C LEU A 296 -15.46 -2.00 -10.65
#